data_AF-A0ABD5ZHE2-F1
#
_entry.id   AF-A0ABD5ZHE2-F1
#
_cell.length_a   1.000
_cell.length_b   1.000
_cell.length_c   1.000
_cell.angle_alpha   90.00
_cell.angle_beta   90.00
_cell.angle_gamma   90.00
#
_symmetry.space_group_name_H-M   'P 1'
#
loop_
_entity.id
_entity.type
_entity.pdbx_description
1 polymer ?
#
loop_
_entity_poly.entity_id
_entity_poly.type
_entity_poly.pdbx_seq_one_letter_code
_entity_poly.pdbx_strand_id
1 'polypeptide(L)' 'MTLFSSYESDLREMLAALDDNDVFAPGEREAWREGVEEAEHLSDLMMVNEALVEVLSGREKFDRFMAESDFNTESPVLL' A
#
# COMPACT_ATOMS: atom_id res chain seq x y z
N MET A 1 -19.98 5.79 2.66
CA MET A 1 -18.55 5.59 2.37
C MET A 1 -18.00 6.90 1.84
N THR A 2 -16.92 7.41 2.41
CA THR A 2 -16.20 8.58 1.89
C THR A 2 -15.05 8.11 1.02
N LEU A 3 -14.53 8.98 0.15
CA LEU A 3 -13.34 8.68 -0.65
C LEU A 3 -12.15 8.31 0.25
N PHE A 4 -11.97 9.05 1.35
CA PHE A 4 -10.95 8.75 2.37
C PHE A 4 -11.07 7.34 2.93
N SER A 5 -12.25 6.96 3.46
CA SER A 5 -12.45 5.65 4.09
C SER A 5 -12.35 4.48 3.10
N SER A 6 -12.66 4.73 1.82
CA SER A 6 -12.49 3.71 0.77
C SER A 6 -11.01 3.52 0.46
N TYR A 7 -10.28 4.63 0.24
CA TYR A 7 -8.84 4.61 -0.02
C TYR A 7 -8.04 4.01 1.15
N GLU A 8 -8.37 4.37 2.39
CA GLU A 8 -7.77 3.79 3.60
C GLU A 8 -7.96 2.26 3.66
N SER A 9 -9.16 1.78 3.31
CA SER A 9 -9.46 0.35 3.26
C SER A 9 -8.65 -0.35 2.17
N ASP A 10 -8.64 0.21 0.96
CA ASP A 10 -7.89 -0.34 -0.18
C ASP A 10 -6.39 -0.40 0.13
N LEU A 11 -5.84 0.63 0.76
CA LEU A 11 -4.42 0.69 1.14
C LEU A 11 -4.10 -0.34 2.23
N ARG A 12 -4.99 -0.57 3.21
CA ARG A 12 -4.82 -1.63 4.20
C ARG A 12 -4.87 -3.03 3.59
N GLU A 13 -5.76 -3.25 2.63
CA GLU A 13 -5.83 -4.52 1.90
C GLU A 13 -4.55 -4.75 1.10
N MET A 14 -3.99 -3.72 0.47
CA MET A 14 -2.70 -3.80 -0.21
C MET A 14 -1.57 -4.16 0.76
N LEU A 15 -1.48 -3.50 1.92
CA LEU A 15 -0.48 -3.82 2.94
C LEU A 15 -0.61 -5.27 3.42
N ALA A 16 -1.82 -5.79 3.60
CA ALA A 16 -2.03 -7.19 3.97
C ALA A 16 -1.55 -8.14 2.86
N ALA A 17 -1.90 -7.85 1.60
CA ALA A 17 -1.51 -8.68 0.46
C ALA A 17 0.02 -8.70 0.26
N LEU A 18 0.70 -7.57 0.47
CA LEU A 18 2.15 -7.48 0.41
C LEU A 18 2.84 -8.28 1.53
N ASP A 19 2.26 -8.28 2.73
CA ASP A 19 2.73 -9.06 3.89
C ASP A 19 2.58 -10.57 3.63
N ASP A 20 1.42 -11.00 3.13
CA ASP A 20 1.14 -12.40 2.77
C ASP A 20 2.08 -12.94 1.68
N ASN A 21 2.64 -12.05 0.85
CA ASN A 21 3.63 -12.36 -0.19
C ASN A 21 5.09 -12.14 0.25
N ASP A 22 5.33 -11.93 1.55
CA ASP A 22 6.67 -11.78 2.15
C ASP A 22 7.48 -10.63 1.49
N VAL A 23 6.79 -9.57 1.04
CA VAL A 23 7.42 -8.39 0.40
C VAL A 23 8.09 -7.49 1.44
N PHE A 24 7.48 -7.40 2.62
CA PHE A 24 8.00 -6.61 3.73
C PHE A 24 9.14 -7.33 4.46
N ALA A 25 10.13 -6.55 4.89
CA ALA A 25 11.05 -6.97 5.92
C ALA A 25 10.36 -6.93 7.30
N PRO A 26 10.88 -7.69 8.29
CA PRO A 26 10.30 -7.69 9.64
C PRO A 26 10.16 -6.27 10.22
N GLY A 27 8.94 -5.90 10.60
CA GLY A 27 8.63 -4.58 11.20
C GLY A 27 8.26 -3.48 10.20
N GLU A 28 8.48 -3.65 8.89
CA GLU A 28 8.08 -2.64 7.89
C GLU A 28 6.56 -2.54 7.79
N ARG A 29 5.86 -3.66 7.83
CA ARG A 29 4.39 -3.71 7.74
C ARG A 29 3.72 -2.93 8.87
N GLU A 30 4.24 -3.00 10.09
CA GLU A 30 3.76 -2.21 11.24
C GLU A 30 3.92 -0.71 10.99
N ALA A 31 5.09 -0.27 10.49
CA ALA A 31 5.35 1.14 10.21
C ALA A 31 4.43 1.69 9.11
N TRP A 32 4.19 0.91 8.05
CA TRP A 32 3.25 1.32 7.00
C TRP A 32 1.81 1.39 7.49
N ARG A 33 1.39 0.42 8.31
CA ARG A 33 0.05 0.40 8.90
C ARG A 33 -0.18 1.61 9.81
N GLU A 34 0.79 1.95 10.64
CA GLU A 34 0.76 3.14 11.50
C GLU A 34 0.61 4.41 10.65
N GLY A 35 1.39 4.55 9.56
CA GLY A 35 1.25 5.68 8.64
C GLY A 35 -0.14 5.81 8.00
N VAL A 36 -0.83 4.69 7.74
CA VAL A 36 -2.22 4.68 7.25
C VAL A 36 -3.22 5.02 8.36
N GLU A 37 -2.99 4.54 9.59
CA GLU A 37 -3.84 4.80 10.75
C GLU A 37 -3.75 6.27 11.24
N GLU A 38 -2.59 6.91 11.09
CA GLU A 38 -2.34 8.29 11.49
C GLU A 38 -2.76 9.33 10.43
N ALA A 39 -3.05 8.89 9.21
CA ALA A 39 -3.47 9.79 8.14
C ALA A 39 -4.82 10.46 8.49
N GLU A 40 -4.89 11.79 8.42
CA GLU A 40 -6.13 12.54 8.68
C GLU A 40 -6.77 13.03 7.36
N HIS A 41 -5.99 13.08 6.28
CA HIS A 41 -6.40 13.57 4.98
C HIS A 41 -6.11 12.57 3.87
N LEU A 42 -6.87 12.66 2.78
CA LEU A 42 -6.66 11.81 1.60
C LEU A 42 -5.26 12.02 1.02
N SER A 43 -4.74 13.26 1.08
CA SER A 43 -3.37 13.58 0.67
C SER A 43 -2.32 12.81 1.45
N ASP A 44 -2.56 12.56 2.74
CA ASP A 44 -1.62 11.85 3.60
C ASP A 44 -1.58 10.36 3.20
N LEU A 45 -2.76 9.77 2.95
CA LEU A 45 -2.87 8.41 2.42
C LEU A 45 -2.22 8.25 1.04
N MET A 46 -2.37 9.25 0.16
CA MET A 46 -1.71 9.27 -1.15
C MET A 46 -0.19 9.33 -0.99
N MET A 47 0.32 10.18 -0.10
CA MET A 47 1.75 10.27 0.19
C MET A 47 2.31 8.97 0.78
N VAL A 48 1.58 8.30 1.67
CA VAL A 48 1.96 6.98 2.20
C VAL A 48 2.01 5.95 1.07
N ASN A 49 1.03 5.95 0.16
CA ASN A 49 1.01 5.06 -0.99
C ASN A 49 2.20 5.31 -1.94
N GLU A 50 2.49 6.57 -2.28
CA GLU A 50 3.64 6.94 -3.12
C GLU A 50 4.96 6.48 -2.48
N ALA A 51 5.16 6.76 -1.20
CA ALA A 51 6.36 6.35 -0.47
C ALA A 51 6.50 4.82 -0.40
N LEU A 52 5.40 4.11 -0.21
CA LEU A 52 5.38 2.65 -0.20
C LEU A 52 5.84 2.09 -1.56
N VAL A 53 5.27 2.61 -2.66
CA VAL A 53 5.68 2.20 -4.01
C VAL A 53 7.14 2.51 -4.26
N GLU A 54 7.64 3.70 -3.88
CA GLU A 54 9.04 4.07 -4.06
C GLU A 54 9.99 3.14 -3.30
N VAL A 55 9.70 2.84 -2.03
CA VAL A 55 10.55 2.02 -1.17
C VAL A 55 10.56 0.55 -1.59
N LEU A 56 9.42 0.04 -2.09
CA LEU A 56 9.30 -1.35 -2.50
C LEU A 56 9.72 -1.58 -3.95
N SER A 57 9.72 -0.55 -4.80
CA SER A 57 10.14 -0.62 -6.19
C SER A 57 11.56 -1.17 -6.33
N GLY A 58 11.72 -2.18 -7.19
CA GLY A 58 13.01 -2.86 -7.41
C GLY A 58 13.30 -3.99 -6.42
N ARG A 59 12.39 -4.29 -5.49
CA ARG A 59 12.40 -5.57 -4.77
C ARG A 59 11.78 -6.63 -5.67
N GLU A 60 12.50 -7.71 -5.97
CA GLU A 60 12.01 -8.80 -6.84
C GLU A 60 10.63 -9.33 -6.42
N LYS A 61 10.37 -9.43 -5.10
CA LYS A 61 9.08 -9.89 -4.57
C LYS A 61 7.95 -8.89 -4.82
N PHE A 62 8.24 -7.59 -4.71
CA PHE A 62 7.27 -6.54 -5.01
C PHE A 62 6.97 -6.51 -6.52
N ASP A 63 8.02 -6.55 -7.35
CA ASP A 63 7.85 -6.56 -8.81
C ASP A 63 7.07 -7.81 -9.27
N ARG A 64 7.33 -8.97 -8.68
CA ARG A 64 6.55 -10.20 -8.92
C ARG A 64 5.10 -10.04 -8.46
N PHE A 65 4.88 -9.55 -7.24
CA PHE A 65 3.53 -9.29 -6.73
C PHE A 65 2.77 -8.37 -7.68
N MET A 66 3.36 -7.26 -8.11
CA MET A 66 2.74 -6.32 -9.03
C MET A 66 2.46 -6.91 -10.42
N ALA A 67 3.27 -7.87 -10.88
CA ALA A 67 3.05 -8.54 -12.16
C ALA A 67 1.96 -9.63 -12.10
N GLU A 68 1.75 -10.25 -10.94
CA GLU A 68 0.81 -11.35 -10.73
C GLU A 68 -0.53 -10.89 -10.12
N SER A 69 -0.53 -9.71 -9.50
CA SER A 69 -1.68 -9.14 -8.81
C SER A 69 -2.62 -8.41 -9.78
N ASP A 70 -3.93 -8.56 -9.55
CA ASP A 70 -4.99 -7.75 -10.19
C ASP A 70 -5.11 -6.34 -9.57
N PHE A 71 -4.18 -5.93 -8.70
CA PHE A 71 -4.02 -4.53 -8.28
C PHE A 71 -3.57 -3.68 -9.50
N ASN A 72 -4.50 -3.39 -10.43
CA ASN A 72 -4.19 -2.64 -11.64
C ASN A 72 -5.33 -1.70 -12.10
N THR A 73 -4.96 -0.42 -12.27
CA THR A 73 -5.58 0.69 -13.03
C THR A 73 -6.89 1.36 -12.61
N GLU A 74 -7.81 0.75 -11.86
CA GLU A 74 -9.08 1.43 -11.47
C GLU A 74 -9.16 1.80 -9.97
N SER A 75 -8.31 1.21 -9.13
CA SER A 75 -8.18 1.62 -7.72
C SER A 75 -7.24 2.82 -7.62
N PRO A 76 -7.60 3.87 -6.85
CA PRO A 76 -6.72 5.03 -6.64
C PRO A 76 -5.47 4.66 -5.82
N VAL A 77 -5.46 3.49 -5.19
CA VAL A 77 -4.24 2.95 -4.58
C VAL A 77 -3.40 2.35 -5.69
N LEU A 78 -2.24 2.99 -5.94
CA LEU A 78 -1.17 2.74 -6.93
C LEU A 78 -1.01 3.79 -8.06
N LEU A 79 -1.79 4.89 -8.05
CA LEU A 79 -1.47 6.15 -8.76
C LEU A 79 -1.88 7.39 -7.94
#